data_AF-X1TCD0-F1
#
_entry.id   AF-X1TCD0-F1
#
_cell.length_a   1.000
_cell.length_b   1.000
_cell.length_c   1.000
_cell.angle_alpha   90.00
_cell.angle_beta   90.00
_cell.angle_gamma   90.00
#
_symmetry.space_group_name_H-M   'P 1'
#
loop_
_entity.id
_entity.type
_entity.pdbx_description
1 polymer ?
#
loop_
_entity_poly.entity_id
_entity_poly.type
_entity_poly.pdbx_seq_one_letter_code
_entity_poly.pdbx_strand_id
1 'polypeptide(L)'
;MESIQVGDVKGHFVGMYEIKGLSSHKNGEVATYMDWGTFDSIEGFKGYFVLTFEDGSTQWAKYQGTSKPAQGGKITLYEGTWKYIKGTDRFAGIEGSGSFTGKNFTPPDVVYIDYAGTYTLPRPGTAALAPGNSWQAKSRTWSASGRRGLGDEWPTCNSRWTGY
;
A
#
# COMPACT_ATOMS: atom_id res chain seq x y z
N MET A 1 12.37 2.68 8.30
CA MET A 1 13.01 1.43 7.85
C MET A 1 14.25 1.23 8.69
N GLU A 2 14.43 0.01 9.21
CA GLU A 2 15.66 -0.42 9.88
C GLU A 2 16.19 -1.65 9.16
N SER A 3 17.51 -1.73 8.97
CA SER A 3 18.14 -2.85 8.28
C SER A 3 19.50 -3.18 8.86
N ILE A 4 19.90 -4.44 8.70
CA ILE A 4 21.19 -4.99 9.11
C ILE A 4 21.83 -5.72 7.94
N GLN A 5 23.16 -5.66 7.86
CA GLN A 5 23.92 -6.44 6.89
C GLN A 5 24.08 -7.87 7.42
N VAL A 6 23.75 -8.87 6.59
CA VAL A 6 23.84 -10.29 6.99
C VAL A 6 25.30 -10.75 6.99
N GLY A 7 26.07 -10.34 5.99
CA GLY A 7 27.52 -10.57 5.92
C GLY A 7 27.95 -11.91 5.30
N ASP A 8 27.01 -12.74 4.87
CA ASP A 8 27.24 -13.98 4.12
C ASP A 8 27.67 -13.71 2.66
N VAL A 9 27.03 -12.74 1.99
CA VAL A 9 27.40 -12.28 0.64
C VAL A 9 27.34 -10.75 0.52
N LYS A 10 28.08 -10.20 -0.45
CA LYS A 10 28.10 -8.75 -0.69
C LYS A 10 26.71 -8.24 -1.07
N GLY A 11 26.23 -7.23 -0.36
CA GLY A 11 24.97 -6.58 -0.65
C GLY A 11 23.74 -7.28 -0.07
N HIS A 12 23.92 -8.29 0.79
CA HIS A 12 22.83 -8.94 1.49
C HIS A 12 22.45 -8.19 2.78
N PHE A 13 21.23 -7.66 2.80
CA PHE A 13 20.63 -6.98 3.94
C PHE A 13 19.25 -7.54 4.22
N VAL A 14 18.92 -7.62 5.50
CA VAL A 14 17.56 -7.91 5.98
C VAL A 14 17.07 -6.75 6.82
N GLY A 15 15.77 -6.57 6.91
CA GLY A 15 15.22 -5.47 7.68
C GLY A 15 13.71 -5.48 7.85
N MET A 16 13.23 -4.44 8.52
CA MET A 16 11.81 -4.18 8.71
C MET A 16 11.47 -2.74 8.31
N TYR A 17 10.22 -2.53 7.92
CA TYR A 17 9.72 -1.21 7.59
C TYR A 17 8.29 -1.01 8.07
N GLU A 18 7.98 0.26 8.27
CA GLU A 18 6.63 0.78 8.42
C GLU A 18 6.44 1.84 7.32
N ILE A 19 5.36 1.73 6.56
CA ILE A 19 4.99 2.70 5.51
C ILE A 19 3.58 3.20 5.81
N LYS A 20 3.40 4.52 5.74
CA LYS A 20 2.11 5.19 5.85
C LYS A 20 1.78 5.88 4.54
N GLY A 21 0.50 6.01 4.23
CA GLY A 21 0.06 6.87 3.14
C GLY A 21 -1.42 6.81 2.90
N LEU A 22 -1.79 7.01 1.63
CA LEU A 22 -3.17 7.05 1.19
C LEU A 22 -3.36 6.01 0.08
N SER A 23 -4.53 5.38 0.07
CA SER A 23 -4.97 4.53 -1.02
C SER A 23 -6.16 5.18 -1.71
N SER A 24 -6.07 5.31 -3.03
CA SER A 24 -7.16 5.84 -3.85
C SER A 24 -7.82 4.69 -4.62
N HIS A 25 -9.14 4.61 -4.51
CA HIS A 25 -9.94 3.55 -5.08
C HIS A 25 -10.71 4.06 -6.31
N LYS A 26 -11.05 3.15 -7.23
CA LYS A 26 -11.73 3.50 -8.49
C LYS A 26 -13.10 4.14 -8.31
N ASN A 27 -13.79 3.81 -7.23
CA ASN A 27 -15.07 4.40 -6.85
C ASN A 27 -14.93 5.81 -6.25
N GLY A 28 -13.71 6.38 -6.22
CA GLY A 28 -13.42 7.70 -5.68
C GLY A 28 -13.13 7.70 -4.18
N GLU A 29 -13.30 6.56 -3.49
CA GLU A 29 -12.97 6.48 -2.07
C GLU A 29 -11.46 6.60 -1.84
N VAL A 30 -11.12 7.22 -0.72
CA VAL A 30 -9.76 7.29 -0.21
C VAL A 30 -9.73 6.62 1.15
N ALA A 31 -8.73 5.77 1.36
CA ALA A 31 -8.46 5.12 2.64
C ALA A 31 -7.07 5.51 3.13
N THR A 32 -6.87 5.56 4.45
CA THR A 32 -5.50 5.59 4.98
C THR A 32 -4.86 4.23 4.78
N TYR A 33 -3.59 4.24 4.41
CA TYR A 33 -2.76 3.06 4.21
C TYR A 33 -1.72 2.97 5.31
N MET A 34 -1.61 1.79 5.92
CA MET A 34 -0.57 1.47 6.87
C MET A 34 -0.04 0.07 6.54
N ASP A 35 1.28 -0.06 6.49
CA ASP A 35 1.96 -1.27 6.08
C ASP A 35 3.14 -1.54 7.00
N TRP A 36 3.27 -2.80 7.39
CA TRP A 36 4.41 -3.34 8.11
C TRP A 36 4.94 -4.57 7.39
N GLY A 37 6.24 -4.58 7.13
CA GLY A 37 6.86 -5.67 6.41
C GLY A 37 8.28 -5.95 6.86
N THR A 38 8.72 -7.13 6.47
CA THR A 38 10.11 -7.56 6.53
C THR A 38 10.61 -7.76 5.11
N PHE A 39 11.89 -7.46 4.88
CA PHE A 39 12.54 -7.76 3.62
C PHE A 39 13.87 -8.44 3.84
N ASP A 40 14.25 -9.16 2.79
CA ASP A 40 15.54 -9.74 2.53
C ASP A 40 15.91 -9.30 1.10
N SER A 41 17.07 -8.67 0.93
CA SER A 41 17.47 -8.12 -0.37
C SER A 41 17.65 -9.17 -1.46
N ILE A 42 17.69 -10.45 -1.11
CA ILE A 42 17.83 -11.60 -2.01
C ILE A 42 16.49 -12.32 -2.14
N GLU A 43 15.82 -12.65 -1.03
CA GLU A 43 14.58 -13.43 -1.04
C GLU A 43 13.31 -12.61 -1.34
N GLY A 44 13.40 -11.28 -1.22
CA GLY A 44 12.27 -10.37 -1.42
C GLY A 44 11.64 -9.95 -0.10
N PHE A 45 10.35 -9.63 -0.12
CA PHE A 45 9.68 -9.02 1.02
C PHE A 45 8.28 -9.60 1.25
N LYS A 46 7.82 -9.49 2.49
CA LYS A 46 6.48 -9.92 2.92
C LYS A 46 6.01 -9.07 4.08
N GLY A 47 4.70 -8.92 4.20
CA GLY A 47 4.13 -8.07 5.23
C GLY A 47 2.62 -8.10 5.28
N TYR A 48 2.09 -7.13 6.01
CA TYR A 48 0.68 -6.90 6.20
C TYR A 48 0.37 -5.43 5.98
N PHE A 49 -0.78 -5.14 5.39
CA PHE A 49 -1.28 -3.79 5.33
C PHE A 49 -2.74 -3.72 5.80
N VAL A 50 -3.10 -2.55 6.30
CA VAL A 50 -4.48 -2.17 6.61
C VAL A 50 -4.87 -0.94 5.82
N LEU A 51 -6.06 -1.00 5.23
CA LEU A 51 -6.80 0.13 4.72
C LEU A 51 -7.86 0.51 5.74
N THR A 52 -7.93 1.78 6.12
CA THR A 52 -9.01 2.33 6.94
C THR A 52 -9.74 3.39 6.15
N PHE A 53 -11.04 3.17 5.95
CA PHE A 53 -11.90 4.05 5.18
C PHE A 53 -12.51 5.13 6.07
N GLU A 54 -13.09 6.17 5.46
CA GLU A 54 -13.69 7.31 6.16
C GLU A 54 -14.80 6.90 7.14
N ASP A 55 -15.57 5.86 6.79
CA ASP A 55 -16.61 5.30 7.66
C ASP A 55 -16.07 4.42 8.81
N GLY A 56 -14.74 4.31 8.94
CA GLY A 56 -14.07 3.49 9.95
C GLY A 56 -13.92 2.02 9.57
N SER A 57 -14.54 1.55 8.48
CA SER A 57 -14.39 0.17 8.01
C SER A 57 -12.93 -0.12 7.66
N THR A 58 -12.48 -1.35 7.91
CA THR A 58 -11.11 -1.76 7.61
C THR A 58 -11.03 -2.95 6.67
N GLN A 59 -9.97 -2.97 5.86
CA GLN A 59 -9.53 -4.15 5.11
C GLN A 59 -8.09 -4.47 5.50
N TRP A 60 -7.85 -5.72 5.86
CA TRP A 60 -6.54 -6.23 6.21
C TRP A 60 -6.12 -7.25 5.17
N ALA A 61 -4.88 -7.14 4.72
CA ALA A 61 -4.30 -8.10 3.79
C ALA A 61 -2.88 -8.46 4.19
N LYS A 62 -2.45 -9.64 3.74
CA LYS A 62 -1.04 -10.03 3.74
C LYS A 62 -0.52 -10.01 2.32
N TYR A 63 0.75 -9.71 2.14
CA TYR A 63 1.38 -9.66 0.83
C TYR A 63 2.79 -10.24 0.85
N GLN A 64 3.27 -10.56 -0.34
CA GLN A 64 4.65 -10.93 -0.61
C GLN A 64 5.04 -10.45 -2.01
N GLY A 65 6.32 -10.14 -2.20
CA GLY A 65 6.82 -9.61 -3.45
C GLY A 65 8.34 -9.60 -3.54
N THR A 66 8.82 -9.06 -4.64
CA THR A 66 10.25 -8.88 -4.89
C THR A 66 10.53 -7.45 -5.36
N SER A 67 11.77 -7.02 -5.16
CA SER A 67 12.25 -5.71 -5.58
C SER A 67 13.44 -5.86 -6.51
N LYS A 68 13.51 -5.04 -7.56
CA LYS A 68 14.64 -5.03 -8.50
C LYS A 68 15.14 -3.60 -8.71
N PRO A 69 16.45 -3.35 -8.66
CA PRO A 69 16.98 -2.05 -9.03
C PRO A 69 16.77 -1.80 -10.53
N ALA A 70 16.45 -0.55 -10.86
CA ALA A 70 16.23 -0.03 -12.20
C ALA A 70 16.95 1.32 -12.35
N GLN A 71 17.13 1.78 -13.59
CA GLN A 71 17.79 3.05 -13.91
C GLN A 71 19.16 3.20 -13.21
N GLY A 72 19.98 2.15 -13.24
CA GLY A 72 21.30 2.16 -12.59
C GLY A 72 21.25 2.24 -11.06
N GLY A 73 20.16 1.77 -10.44
CA GLY A 73 19.99 1.75 -8.98
C GLY A 73 19.33 3.00 -8.39
N LYS A 74 18.91 3.95 -9.23
CA LYS A 74 18.19 5.17 -8.78
C LYS A 74 16.74 4.90 -8.42
N ILE A 75 16.14 3.89 -9.06
CA ILE A 75 14.77 3.46 -8.81
C ILE A 75 14.81 1.99 -8.43
N THR A 76 13.95 1.60 -7.52
CA THR A 76 13.62 0.23 -7.18
C THR A 76 12.20 -0.02 -7.67
N LEU A 77 12.04 -1.05 -8.50
CA LEU A 77 10.75 -1.53 -8.94
C LEU A 77 10.28 -2.65 -8.01
N TYR A 78 9.00 -2.64 -7.69
CA TYR A 78 8.35 -3.62 -6.82
C TYR A 78 7.30 -4.39 -7.62
N GLU A 79 7.17 -5.68 -7.34
CA GLU A 79 6.08 -6.51 -7.86
C GLU A 79 5.70 -7.58 -6.83
N GLY A 80 4.43 -7.95 -6.78
CA GLY A 80 4.00 -8.99 -5.86
C GLY A 80 2.51 -9.28 -5.89
N THR A 81 2.08 -10.05 -4.90
CA THR A 81 0.69 -10.46 -4.70
C THR A 81 0.25 -10.23 -3.27
N TRP A 82 -1.06 -10.09 -3.09
CA TRP A 82 -1.67 -9.88 -1.77
C TRP A 82 -2.98 -10.68 -1.66
N LYS A 83 -3.38 -10.99 -0.42
CA LYS A 83 -4.65 -11.66 -0.11
C LYS A 83 -5.29 -11.02 1.12
N TYR A 84 -6.59 -10.76 1.07
CA TYR A 84 -7.34 -10.33 2.25
C TYR A 84 -7.32 -11.41 3.33
N ILE A 85 -7.21 -10.98 4.58
CA ILE A 85 -7.20 -11.86 5.76
C ILE A 85 -8.29 -11.49 6.76
N LYS A 86 -8.79 -10.25 6.73
CA LYS A 86 -9.83 -9.76 7.62
C LYS A 86 -10.42 -8.47 7.05
N GLY A 87 -11.68 -8.21 7.35
CA GLY A 87 -12.29 -6.89 7.21
C GLY A 87 -13.30 -6.64 8.34
N THR A 88 -13.67 -5.38 8.53
CA THR A 88 -14.69 -4.97 9.52
C THR A 88 -15.86 -4.29 8.82
N ASP A 89 -16.99 -4.22 9.52
CA ASP A 89 -18.17 -3.46 9.09
C ASP A 89 -18.64 -3.86 7.69
N ARG A 90 -18.63 -2.94 6.72
CA ARG A 90 -19.03 -3.22 5.34
C ARG A 90 -18.12 -4.25 4.63
N PHE A 91 -16.96 -4.55 5.20
CA PHE A 91 -16.01 -5.56 4.71
C PHE A 91 -15.94 -6.80 5.62
N ALA A 92 -16.91 -6.99 6.53
CA ALA A 92 -16.96 -8.20 7.36
C ALA A 92 -17.00 -9.47 6.49
N GLY A 93 -16.09 -10.40 6.77
CA GLY A 93 -15.97 -11.67 6.03
C GLY A 93 -15.37 -11.54 4.63
N ILE A 94 -14.69 -10.43 4.31
CA ILE A 94 -14.04 -10.23 3.01
C ILE A 94 -13.06 -11.36 2.68
N GLU A 95 -13.20 -11.87 1.45
CA GLU A 95 -12.24 -12.80 0.84
C GLU A 95 -11.81 -12.25 -0.51
N GLY A 96 -10.57 -12.50 -0.90
CA GLY A 96 -10.07 -12.04 -2.19
C GLY A 96 -8.57 -11.86 -2.20
N SER A 97 -8.05 -11.54 -3.37
CA SER A 97 -6.62 -11.40 -3.62
C SER A 97 -6.36 -10.54 -4.83
N GLY A 98 -5.11 -10.16 -5.00
CA GLY A 98 -4.67 -9.36 -6.12
C GLY A 98 -3.17 -9.38 -6.32
N SER A 99 -2.74 -8.53 -7.24
CA SER A 99 -1.35 -8.26 -7.53
C SER A 99 -1.08 -6.77 -7.43
N PHE A 100 0.20 -6.42 -7.34
CA PHE A 100 0.64 -5.04 -7.35
C PHE A 100 1.96 -4.90 -8.08
N THR A 101 2.19 -3.69 -8.58
CA THR A 101 3.49 -3.22 -9.05
C THR A 101 3.78 -1.89 -8.40
N GLY A 102 5.04 -1.47 -8.37
CA GLY A 102 5.38 -0.20 -7.76
C GLY A 102 6.77 0.28 -8.08
N LYS A 103 7.06 1.48 -7.59
CA LYS A 103 8.39 2.09 -7.64
C LYS A 103 8.59 3.07 -6.51
N ASN A 104 9.82 3.24 -6.05
CA ASN A 104 10.17 4.38 -5.21
C ASN A 104 10.58 5.59 -6.07
N PHE A 105 10.48 6.74 -5.46
CA PHE A 105 11.06 7.99 -5.91
C PHE A 105 12.09 8.42 -4.86
N THR A 106 13.19 9.04 -5.30
CA THR A 106 14.21 9.60 -4.41
C THR A 106 14.98 10.69 -5.16
N PRO A 107 14.89 11.97 -4.76
CA PRO A 107 13.87 12.58 -3.88
C PRO A 107 12.51 12.78 -4.59
N PRO A 108 11.37 12.85 -3.86
CA PRO A 108 11.19 12.59 -2.41
C PRO A 108 11.09 11.10 -2.10
N ASP A 109 11.44 10.69 -0.88
CA ASP A 109 11.40 9.30 -0.37
C ASP A 109 9.97 8.75 -0.27
N VAL A 110 9.39 8.44 -1.42
CA VAL A 110 7.98 8.05 -1.59
C VAL A 110 7.91 6.77 -2.41
N VAL A 111 7.05 5.85 -2.00
CA VAL A 111 6.73 4.65 -2.77
C VAL A 111 5.36 4.80 -3.43
N TYR A 112 5.30 4.58 -4.74
CA TYR A 112 4.05 4.45 -5.48
C TYR A 112 3.77 2.98 -5.75
N ILE A 113 2.58 2.52 -5.38
CA ILE A 113 2.09 1.18 -5.65
C ILE A 113 0.82 1.29 -6.49
N ASP A 114 0.75 0.56 -7.60
CA ASP A 114 -0.48 0.32 -8.35
C ASP A 114 -0.93 -1.13 -8.09
N TYR A 115 -2.16 -1.32 -7.62
CA TYR A 115 -2.65 -2.64 -7.26
C TYR A 115 -4.01 -2.96 -7.87
N ALA A 116 -4.21 -4.22 -8.20
CA ALA A 116 -5.48 -4.69 -8.74
C ALA A 116 -5.86 -5.99 -8.04
N GLY A 117 -7.14 -6.18 -7.79
CA GLY A 117 -7.63 -7.39 -7.15
C GLY A 117 -9.14 -7.42 -7.11
N THR A 118 -9.65 -8.57 -6.71
CA THR A 118 -11.07 -8.81 -6.54
C THR A 118 -11.34 -9.19 -5.10
N TYR A 119 -12.57 -8.93 -4.65
CA TYR A 119 -13.06 -9.48 -3.40
C TYR A 119 -14.51 -9.88 -3.50
N THR A 120 -14.88 -10.81 -2.63
CA THR A 120 -16.26 -11.17 -2.34
C THR A 120 -16.56 -10.81 -0.90
N LEU A 121 -17.84 -10.55 -0.63
CA LEU A 121 -18.37 -10.42 0.71
C LEU A 121 -19.39 -11.53 0.93
N PRO A 122 -19.51 -12.06 2.15
CA PRO A 122 -20.61 -12.94 2.49
C PRO A 122 -21.90 -12.18 2.21
N ARG A 123 -22.81 -12.80 1.48
CA ARG A 123 -24.10 -12.19 1.19
C ARG A 123 -24.78 -11.88 2.54
N PRO A 124 -25.21 -10.64 2.80
CA PRO A 124 -26.10 -10.37 3.92
C PRO A 124 -27.32 -11.27 3.75
N GLY A 125 -27.69 -12.02 4.79
CA GLY A 125 -28.84 -12.92 4.76
C GLY A 125 -30.05 -12.25 4.11
N THR A 126 -30.43 -12.75 2.94
CA THR A 126 -31.67 -12.44 2.20
C THR A 126 -31.98 -10.95 1.95
N ALA A 127 -31.26 -10.32 1.02
CA ALA A 127 -31.85 -9.35 0.09
C ALA A 127 -31.16 -9.43 -1.29
N ALA A 128 -31.88 -9.06 -2.35
CA ALA A 128 -31.62 -9.39 -3.75
C ALA A 128 -30.63 -8.44 -4.47
N LEU A 129 -29.75 -9.04 -5.30
CA LEU A 129 -29.05 -8.59 -6.55
C LEU A 129 -28.29 -7.24 -6.52
N ALA A 130 -27.01 -7.17 -6.94
CA ALA A 130 -26.53 -7.35 -8.32
C ALA A 130 -25.11 -7.95 -8.43
N PRO A 131 -24.71 -8.54 -9.59
CA PRO A 131 -23.40 -9.14 -9.79
C PRO A 131 -22.35 -8.14 -10.32
N GLY A 132 -21.10 -8.33 -9.88
CA GLY A 132 -19.92 -7.99 -10.67
C GLY A 132 -19.20 -6.70 -10.29
N ASN A 133 -18.26 -6.79 -9.35
CA ASN A 133 -17.35 -5.69 -9.03
C ASN A 133 -15.89 -6.13 -9.21
N SER A 134 -15.42 -6.17 -10.45
CA SER A 134 -13.98 -6.18 -10.74
C SER A 134 -13.44 -4.76 -10.57
N TRP A 135 -12.49 -4.57 -9.66
CA TRP A 135 -11.85 -3.27 -9.43
C TRP A 135 -10.38 -3.32 -9.87
N GLN A 136 -9.89 -2.24 -10.48
CA GLN A 136 -8.45 -1.92 -10.45
C GLN A 136 -8.33 -0.72 -9.53
N ALA A 137 -7.33 -0.66 -8.65
CA ALA A 137 -7.17 0.46 -7.73
C ALA A 137 -5.81 1.11 -7.96
N LYS A 138 -5.81 2.35 -8.45
CA LYS A 138 -4.60 3.14 -8.53
C LYS A 138 -4.37 3.82 -7.18
N SER A 139 -3.67 3.19 -6.25
CA SER A 139 -3.26 3.90 -5.04
C SER A 139 -2.13 4.89 -5.33
N ARG A 140 -2.23 6.06 -4.72
CA ARG A 140 -1.10 6.99 -4.60
C ARG A 140 -0.70 7.05 -3.13
N THR A 141 0.17 6.14 -2.73
CA THR A 141 0.72 6.14 -1.37
C THR A 141 1.66 7.34 -1.19
N TRP A 142 1.35 8.20 -0.24
CA TRP A 142 2.21 9.29 0.21
C TRP A 142 2.86 8.91 1.53
N SER A 143 4.10 8.44 1.50
CA SER A 143 4.90 8.23 2.71
C SER A 143 5.78 9.44 2.97
N ALA A 144 5.48 10.22 4.01
CA ALA A 144 6.45 11.14 4.58
C ALA A 144 7.20 10.40 5.68
N SER A 145 8.49 10.07 5.45
CA SER A 145 9.39 9.65 6.52
C SER A 145 9.69 10.88 7.39
N GLY A 146 8.87 11.09 8.42
CA GLY A 146 8.99 12.22 9.32
C GLY A 146 10.25 12.14 10.18
N ARG A 147 11.23 13.03 9.92
CA ARG A 147 12.14 13.47 10.98
C ARG A 147 11.41 14.50 11.82
N ARG A 148 11.20 14.19 13.11
CA ARG A 148 10.75 15.16 14.11
C ARG A 148 11.73 16.33 14.18
N GLY A 149 11.25 17.51 13.85
CA GLY A 149 11.95 18.79 14.02
C GLY A 149 10.92 19.90 14.08
N LEU A 150 10.64 20.32 15.32
CA LEU A 150 10.11 21.61 15.80
C LEU A 150 9.51 22.58 14.76
N GLY A 151 8.25 22.99 14.99
CA GLY A 151 7.69 24.23 14.44
C GLY A 151 6.28 24.05 13.90
N ASP A 152 5.32 24.60 14.64
CA ASP A 152 3.94 24.82 14.18
C ASP A 152 3.92 25.68 12.92
N GLU A 153 3.30 25.18 11.84
CA GLU A 153 2.52 25.94 10.84
C GLU A 153 2.15 25.00 9.68
N TRP A 154 0.86 24.71 9.52
CA TRP A 154 0.32 24.06 8.32
C TRP A 154 0.19 25.10 7.21
N PRO A 155 0.87 24.98 6.06
CA PRO A 155 0.55 25.85 4.93
C PRO A 155 -0.78 25.38 4.31
N THR A 156 -1.81 26.20 4.46
CA THR A 156 -3.06 26.10 3.72
C THR A 156 -2.77 26.21 2.21
N CYS A 157 -2.85 25.11 1.47
CA CYS A 157 -2.77 25.17 0.02
C CYS A 157 -4.16 25.47 -0.55
N ASN A 158 -4.34 26.74 -0.89
CA ASN A 158 -5.51 27.33 -1.50
C ASN A 158 -5.61 26.84 -2.96
N SER A 159 -6.56 25.94 -3.27
CA SER A 159 -6.77 25.47 -4.64
C SER A 159 -7.59 26.49 -5.42
N ARG A 160 -6.93 27.31 -6.26
CA ARG A 160 -7.61 28.06 -7.33
C ARG A 160 -7.45 27.29 -8.65
N TRP A 161 -8.53 26.61 -9.03
CA TRP A 161 -8.70 25.98 -10.34
C TRP A 161 -8.97 27.04 -11.41
N THR A 162 -8.25 26.99 -12.53
CA THR A 162 -8.75 27.42 -13.85
C THR A 162 -8.17 26.49 -14.92
N GLY A 163 -9.05 25.84 -15.70
CA GLY A 163 -8.73 25.05 -16.90
C GLY A 163 -8.07 25.92 -17.98
N TYR A 164 -7.46 25.39 -19.04
CA TYR A 164 -7.74 24.19 -19.85
C TYR A 164 -6.45 23.43 -20.19
#